data_AF-B5ATI1-F1
#
_entry.id   AF-B5ATI1-F1
#
_cell.length_a   1.000
_cell.length_b   1.000
_cell.length_c   1.000
_cell.angle_alpha   90.00
_cell.angle_beta   90.00
_cell.angle_gamma   90.00
#
_symmetry.space_group_name_H-M   'P 1'
#
loop_
_entity.id
_entity.type
_entity.pdbx_description
1 polymer ?
#
loop_
_entity_poly.entity_id
_entity_poly.type
_entity_poly.pdbx_seq_one_letter_code
_entity_poly.pdbx_strand_id
1 'polypeptide(L)'
;SYDLAGNLINVPLEERAYHSSIDKKEWGAMKVPRVANYRGFYFGTWSEETPEFDAYLGDMAFYFDAIVDRFDSGLEFVKGTTKWVIDC
;
A
#
# COMPACT_ATOMS: atom_id res chain seq x y z
N SER A 1 19.13 4.00 -4.10
CA SER A 1 17.99 4.93 -3.91
C SER A 1 16.81 4.50 -4.74
N TYR A 2 15.60 4.66 -4.21
CA TYR A 2 14.35 4.30 -4.89
C TYR A 2 13.51 5.56 -5.15
N ASP A 3 12.70 5.55 -6.20
CA ASP A 3 11.67 6.58 -6.41
C ASP A 3 10.40 6.28 -5.59
N LEU A 4 9.39 7.15 -5.69
CA LEU A 4 8.10 7.00 -4.99
C LEU A 4 7.29 5.77 -5.46
N ALA A 5 7.58 5.25 -6.65
CA ALA A 5 6.96 4.05 -7.19
C ALA A 5 7.72 2.77 -6.79
N GLY A 6 8.79 2.91 -5.98
CA GLY A 6 9.62 1.80 -5.52
C GLY A 6 10.62 1.30 -6.56
N ASN A 7 10.86 1.99 -7.67
CA ASN A 7 11.83 1.56 -8.66
C ASN A 7 13.25 1.91 -8.22
N LEU A 8 14.21 1.02 -8.43
CA LEU A 8 15.62 1.29 -8.12
C LEU A 8 16.20 2.27 -9.16
N ILE A 9 16.44 3.51 -8.74
CA ILE A 9 16.92 4.58 -9.64
C ILE A 9 18.43 4.80 -9.54
N ASN A 10 19.05 4.42 -8.43
CA ASN A 10 20.49 4.64 -8.22
C ASN A 10 21.10 3.56 -7.32
N VAL A 11 22.30 3.11 -7.68
CA VAL A 11 23.13 2.21 -6.88
C VAL A 11 24.48 2.91 -6.62
N PRO A 12 24.90 3.10 -5.37
CA PRO A 12 26.21 3.68 -5.08
C PRO A 12 27.35 2.85 -5.71
N LEU A 13 28.34 3.54 -6.31
CA LEU A 13 29.51 2.92 -6.93
C LEU A 13 29.20 1.87 -8.01
N GLU A 14 28.05 1.99 -8.70
CA GLU A 14 27.57 1.03 -9.71
C GLU A 14 28.62 0.60 -10.74
N GLU A 15 29.34 1.55 -11.34
CA GLU A 15 30.38 1.25 -12.32
C GLU A 15 31.56 0.46 -11.70
N ARG A 16 31.99 0.83 -10.50
CA ARG A 16 33.20 0.25 -9.88
C ARG A 16 32.92 -1.10 -9.22
N ALA A 17 31.79 -1.24 -8.53
CA ALA A 17 31.46 -2.42 -7.74
C ALA A 17 30.62 -3.44 -8.50
N TYR A 18 29.76 -2.96 -9.42
CA TYR A 18 28.85 -3.81 -10.19
C TYR A 18 29.16 -3.77 -11.69
N HIS A 19 30.24 -3.10 -12.13
CA HIS A 19 30.65 -3.03 -13.54
C HIS A 19 29.52 -2.60 -14.49
N SER A 20 28.60 -1.77 -14.01
CA SER A 20 27.38 -1.36 -14.73
C SER A 20 26.54 -2.53 -15.25
N SER A 21 26.66 -3.72 -14.63
CA SER A 21 25.97 -4.95 -15.05
C SER A 21 24.69 -5.24 -14.25
N ILE A 22 24.34 -4.38 -13.28
CA ILE A 22 23.13 -4.54 -12.49
C ILE A 22 21.91 -4.09 -13.30
N ASP A 23 20.96 -5.00 -13.54
CA ASP A 23 19.67 -4.62 -14.10
C ASP A 23 18.76 -4.07 -13.01
N LYS A 24 18.74 -2.75 -12.86
CA LYS A 24 17.93 -2.08 -11.83
C LYS A 24 16.43 -2.38 -11.92
N LYS A 25 15.92 -2.81 -13.08
CA LYS A 25 14.49 -3.14 -13.24
C LYS A 25 14.09 -4.37 -12.41
N GLU A 26 15.02 -5.30 -12.22
CA GLU A 26 14.81 -6.53 -11.45
C GLU A 26 14.91 -6.32 -9.93
N TRP A 27 15.39 -5.15 -9.49
CA TRP A 27 15.72 -4.86 -8.08
C TRP A 27 14.89 -3.72 -7.48
N GLY A 28 13.66 -3.53 -7.95
CA GLY A 28 12.70 -2.63 -7.30
C GLY A 28 12.37 -3.05 -5.87
N ALA A 29 11.93 -2.10 -5.04
CA ALA A 29 11.36 -2.41 -3.74
C ALA A 29 10.13 -3.32 -3.91
N MET A 30 9.98 -4.28 -3.00
CA MET A 30 8.84 -5.19 -3.02
C MET A 30 7.54 -4.41 -2.89
N LYS A 31 6.67 -4.54 -3.91
CA LYS A 31 5.39 -3.85 -3.99
C LYS A 31 4.31 -4.72 -3.38
N VAL A 32 3.41 -4.12 -2.60
CA VAL A 32 2.18 -4.79 -2.18
C VAL A 32 1.39 -5.12 -3.45
N PRO A 33 1.13 -6.40 -3.76
CA PRO A 33 0.63 -6.82 -5.07
C PRO A 33 -0.80 -6.33 -5.32
N ARG A 34 -1.60 -6.18 -4.26
CA ARG A 34 -2.98 -5.71 -4.36
C ARG A 34 -3.24 -4.61 -3.34
N VAL A 35 -3.60 -3.44 -3.85
CA VAL A 35 -4.02 -2.28 -3.06
C VAL A 35 -5.40 -1.85 -3.52
N ALA A 36 -6.34 -1.74 -2.59
CA ALA A 36 -7.70 -1.28 -2.84
C ALA A 36 -7.92 0.08 -2.17
N ASN A 37 -8.60 0.99 -2.87
CA ASN A 37 -9.16 2.20 -2.29
C ASN A 37 -10.66 2.00 -2.13
N TYR A 38 -11.15 2.11 -0.90
CA TYR A 38 -12.57 2.05 -0.59
C TYR A 38 -12.97 3.32 0.17
N ARG A 39 -13.66 4.24 -0.49
CA ARG A 39 -14.13 5.52 0.11
C ARG A 39 -13.00 6.33 0.78
N GLY A 40 -11.79 6.32 0.22
CA GLY A 40 -10.63 7.00 0.80
C GLY A 40 -9.83 6.19 1.82
N PHE A 41 -10.30 4.99 2.19
CA PHE A 41 -9.54 4.03 2.98
C PHE A 41 -8.71 3.15 2.05
N TYR A 42 -7.42 3.04 2.32
CA TYR A 42 -6.52 2.19 1.54
C TYR A 42 -6.26 0.88 2.29
N PHE A 43 -6.52 -0.24 1.62
CA PHE A 43 -6.25 -1.60 2.10
C PHE A 43 -5.22 -2.26 1.20
N GLY A 44 -4.37 -3.12 1.77
CA GLY A 44 -3.37 -3.86 1.03
C GLY A 44 -3.33 -5.33 1.45
N THR A 45 -3.08 -6.22 0.48
CA THR A 45 -2.85 -7.64 0.74
C THR A 45 -1.66 -8.16 -0.05
N TRP A 46 -0.93 -9.11 0.54
CA TRP A 46 0.16 -9.84 -0.09
C TRP A 46 -0.30 -11.10 -0.82
N SER A 47 -1.56 -11.51 -0.65
CA SER A 47 -2.14 -12.67 -1.32
C SER A 47 -2.79 -12.27 -2.64
N GLU A 48 -2.32 -12.89 -3.73
CA GLU A 48 -2.89 -12.73 -5.07
C GLU A 48 -4.17 -13.54 -5.27
N GLU A 49 -4.39 -14.57 -4.46
CA GLU A 49 -5.54 -15.48 -4.57
C GLU A 49 -6.81 -14.96 -3.87
N THR A 50 -6.70 -13.82 -3.19
CA THR A 50 -7.85 -13.21 -2.49
C THR A 50 -8.83 -12.62 -3.50
N PRO A 51 -10.17 -12.71 -3.28
CA PRO A 51 -11.16 -12.02 -4.11
C PRO A 51 -10.92 -10.50 -4.22
N GLU A 52 -11.61 -9.84 -5.15
CA GLU A 52 -11.68 -8.38 -5.20
C GLU A 52 -12.19 -7.80 -3.87
N PHE A 53 -11.69 -6.62 -3.50
CA PHE A 53 -11.88 -6.08 -2.14
C PHE A 53 -13.35 -5.97 -1.73
N ASP A 54 -14.22 -5.52 -2.65
CA ASP A 54 -15.66 -5.41 -2.38
C ASP A 54 -16.31 -6.77 -2.11
N ALA A 55 -15.87 -7.81 -2.83
CA ALA A 55 -16.33 -9.18 -2.62
C ALA A 55 -15.78 -9.79 -1.32
N TYR A 56 -14.55 -9.45 -0.94
CA TYR A 56 -13.96 -9.81 0.35
C TYR A 56 -14.71 -9.14 1.51
N LEU A 57 -15.09 -7.87 1.35
CA LEU A 57 -15.85 -7.12 2.35
C LEU A 57 -17.28 -7.69 2.50
N GLY A 58 -17.88 -8.11 1.38
CA GLY A 58 -19.17 -8.79 1.38
C GLY A 58 -20.26 -7.95 2.05
N ASP A 59 -21.12 -8.60 2.84
CA ASP A 59 -22.24 -7.94 3.51
C ASP A 59 -21.81 -6.87 4.53
N MET A 60 -20.54 -6.89 4.98
CA MET A 60 -20.00 -5.84 5.84
C MET A 60 -19.89 -4.49 5.12
N ALA A 61 -19.85 -4.48 3.78
CA ALA A 61 -19.82 -3.25 2.99
C ALA A 61 -21.00 -2.32 3.35
N PHE A 62 -22.21 -2.88 3.49
CA PHE A 62 -23.41 -2.13 3.85
C PHE A 62 -23.25 -1.38 5.18
N TYR A 63 -22.70 -2.05 6.20
CA TYR A 63 -22.49 -1.44 7.51
C TYR A 63 -21.31 -0.47 7.53
N PHE A 64 -20.28 -0.73 6.72
CA PHE A 64 -19.13 0.16 6.59
C PHE A 64 -19.56 1.49 5.96
N ASP A 65 -20.27 1.41 4.83
CA ASP A 65 -20.75 2.56 4.06
C ASP A 65 -21.66 3.46 4.91
N ALA A 66 -22.47 2.88 5.80
CA ALA A 66 -23.31 3.64 6.73
C ALA A 66 -22.53 4.62 7.62
N ILE A 67 -21.23 4.36 7.83
CA ILE A 67 -20.33 5.22 8.61
C ILE A 67 -19.47 6.09 7.68
N VAL A 68 -18.82 5.47 6.68
CA VAL A 68 -17.75 6.13 5.92
C VAL A 68 -18.24 6.97 4.75
N ASP A 69 -19.41 6.67 4.19
CA ASP A 69 -20.00 7.36 3.02
C ASP A 69 -21.15 8.29 3.44
N ARG A 70 -21.15 8.74 4.71
CA ARG A 70 -22.24 9.53 5.31
C ARG A 70 -22.32 10.98 4.82
N PHE A 71 -21.20 11.54 4.36
CA PHE A 71 -21.10 12.96 3.99
C PHE A 71 -20.65 13.07 2.55
N ASP A 72 -21.24 14.01 1.79
CA ASP A 72 -20.92 14.22 0.36
C ASP A 72 -19.43 14.52 0.13
N SER A 73 -18.78 15.19 1.09
CA SER A 73 -17.34 15.49 1.05
C SER A 73 -16.44 14.33 1.53
N GLY A 74 -17.03 13.20 1.93
CA GLY A 74 -16.33 12.06 2.50
C GLY A 74 -15.77 12.32 3.91
N LEU A 75 -14.83 11.47 4.30
CA LEU A 75 -14.09 11.55 5.56
C LEU A 75 -12.60 11.80 5.29
N GLU A 76 -11.95 12.47 6.25
CA GLU A 76 -10.50 12.60 6.27
C GLU A 76 -9.89 12.06 7.57
N PHE A 77 -8.69 11.53 7.47
CA PHE A 77 -7.89 11.18 8.64
C PHE A 77 -7.14 12.40 9.15
N VAL A 78 -7.47 12.84 10.36
CA VAL A 78 -6.71 13.89 11.04
C VAL A 78 -5.31 13.38 11.36
N LYS A 79 -4.31 14.22 11.10
CA LYS A 79 -2.91 13.88 11.34
C LYS A 79 -2.64 13.59 12.82
N GLY A 80 -1.91 12.50 13.09
CA GLY A 80 -1.50 12.10 14.42
C GLY A 80 -2.21 10.81 14.82
N THR A 81 -1.47 9.70 14.80
CA THR A 81 -1.97 8.41 15.26
C THR A 81 -1.33 8.11 16.61
N THR A 82 -2.16 7.83 17.61
CA THR A 82 -1.67 7.36 18.90
C THR A 82 -1.15 5.93 18.75
N LYS A 83 0.08 5.68 19.21
CA LYS A 83 0.72 4.35 19.17
C LYS A 83 1.16 3.96 20.58
N TRP A 84 0.79 2.77 21.03
CA TRP A 84 1.22 2.19 22.31
C TRP A 84 1.32 0.67 22.18
N VAL A 85 2.04 0.04 23.12
CA VAL A 85 2.18 -1.41 23.22
C VAL A 85 1.29 -1.90 24.36
N ILE A 86 0.49 -2.93 24.11
CA ILE A 86 -0.28 -3.65 25.13
C ILE A 86 0.37 -5.02 25.29
N ASP A 87 0.63 -5.44 26.52
CA ASP A 87 1.14 -6.79 26.83
C ASP A 87 -0.07 -7.72 27.02
N CYS A 88 -0.44 -8.43 25.96
CA CYS A 88 -1.62 -9.29 25.88
C CYS A 88 -1.28 -10.66 25.29
#